data_AF-A0A316BG96-F1
#
_entry.id   AF-A0A316BG96-F1
#
_cell.length_a   1.000
_cell.length_b   1.000
_cell.length_c   1.000
_cell.angle_alpha   90.00
_cell.angle_beta   90.00
_cell.angle_gamma   90.00
#
_symmetry.space_group_name_H-M   'P 1'
#
loop_
_entity.id
_entity.type
_entity.pdbx_description
1 polymer ?
#
loop_
_entity_poly.entity_id
_entity_poly.type
_entity_poly.pdbx_seq_one_letter_code
_entity_poly.pdbx_strand_id
1 'polypeptide(L)'
;MLDLDTLSNEFERIVKGADGKKNVAPDLAKAYNKYAKGGTIAGAVLTAGGDVSLLESDFTTDNTEATITNMAAKICAFWDGVPKPGVPSHGGTVVVSVAPTFSLMTVAVAAAIKSCITDKTVEKPYKTLFKAIENVLKTATVTITETMPTTPPSPGTFPETLS
;
A
#
# COMPACT_ATOMS: atom_id res chain seq x y z
N MET A 1 5.68 0.99 4.77
CA MET A 1 5.20 2.09 3.91
C MET A 1 6.03 3.31 4.27
N LEU A 2 6.02 4.42 3.51
CA LEU A 2 6.58 5.66 4.06
C LEU A 2 5.84 6.04 5.35
N ASP A 3 6.44 6.89 6.15
CA ASP A 3 5.82 7.38 7.37
C ASP A 3 4.49 8.13 7.09
N LEU A 4 3.48 7.88 7.95
CA LEU A 4 2.15 8.47 7.81
C LEU A 4 2.13 9.98 8.06
N ASP A 5 3.03 10.52 8.89
CA ASP A 5 3.15 11.97 9.06
C ASP A 5 3.61 12.62 7.75
N THR A 6 4.53 11.99 7.02
CA THR A 6 4.98 12.47 5.70
C THR A 6 3.82 12.53 4.70
N LEU A 7 3.01 11.47 4.60
CA LEU A 7 1.84 11.45 3.71
C LEU A 7 0.80 12.50 4.13
N SER A 8 0.48 12.57 5.42
CA SER A 8 -0.50 13.52 5.95
C SER A 8 -0.08 14.96 5.68
N ASN A 9 1.18 15.30 5.96
CA ASN A 9 1.71 16.65 5.74
C ASN A 9 1.67 17.04 4.26
N GLU A 10 1.96 16.09 3.35
CA GLU A 10 1.91 16.34 1.92
C GLU A 10 0.48 16.56 1.42
N PHE A 11 -0.48 15.76 1.88
CA PHE A 11 -1.90 15.95 1.59
C PHE A 11 -2.39 17.31 2.09
N GLU A 12 -2.06 17.69 3.33
CA GLU A 12 -2.40 19.00 3.86
C GLU A 12 -1.80 20.13 3.03
N ARG A 13 -0.53 20.02 2.63
CA ARG A 13 0.16 21.01 1.80
C ARG A 13 -0.52 21.19 0.45
N ILE A 14 -0.89 20.09 -0.20
CA ILE A 14 -1.56 20.10 -1.51
C ILE A 14 -2.95 20.76 -1.39
N VAL A 15 -3.74 20.38 -0.39
CA VAL A 15 -5.10 20.91 -0.20
C VAL A 15 -5.07 22.37 0.24
N LYS A 16 -4.18 22.77 1.17
CA LYS A 16 -4.01 24.18 1.57
C LYS A 16 -3.51 25.07 0.42
N GLY A 17 -2.74 24.50 -0.50
CA GLY A 17 -2.24 25.17 -1.69
C GLY A 17 -3.24 25.24 -2.85
N ALA A 18 -4.43 24.65 -2.71
CA ALA A 18 -5.46 24.70 -3.73
C ALA A 18 -6.09 26.10 -3.79
N ASP A 19 -6.05 26.73 -4.95
CA ASP A 19 -6.65 28.05 -5.22
C ASP A 19 -8.13 27.96 -5.62
N GLY A 20 -8.73 26.77 -5.53
CA GLY A 20 -10.09 26.45 -5.98
C GLY A 20 -10.25 26.33 -7.50
N LYS A 21 -9.19 26.56 -8.29
CA LYS A 21 -9.22 26.47 -9.77
C LYS A 21 -8.39 25.29 -10.28
N LYS A 22 -7.34 24.91 -9.55
CA LYS A 22 -6.50 23.76 -9.90
C LYS A 22 -7.14 22.45 -9.41
N ASN A 23 -7.30 21.49 -10.32
CA ASN A 23 -7.59 20.11 -9.92
C ASN A 23 -6.36 19.54 -9.18
N VAL A 24 -6.50 19.29 -7.87
CA VAL A 24 -5.44 18.76 -7.01
C VAL A 24 -5.37 17.24 -6.99
N ALA A 25 -6.36 16.55 -7.54
CA ALA A 25 -6.46 15.10 -7.45
C ALA A 25 -5.24 14.34 -8.04
N PRO A 26 -4.62 14.78 -9.17
CA PRO A 26 -3.38 14.17 -9.65
C PRO A 26 -2.20 14.31 -8.69
N ASP A 27 -2.11 15.42 -7.96
CA ASP A 27 -1.04 15.65 -6.98
C ASP A 27 -1.26 14.79 -5.73
N LEU A 28 -2.51 14.61 -5.30
CA LEU A 28 -2.89 13.71 -4.19
C LEU A 28 -2.60 12.24 -4.53
N ALA A 29 -2.96 11.79 -5.74
CA ALA A 29 -2.67 10.44 -6.23
C ALA A 29 -1.16 10.16 -6.27
N LYS A 30 -0.35 11.12 -6.74
CA LYS A 30 1.12 11.03 -6.73
C LYS A 30 1.68 10.94 -5.30
N ALA A 31 1.17 11.74 -4.37
CA ALA A 31 1.60 11.70 -2.97
C ALA A 31 1.31 10.33 -2.34
N TYR A 32 0.11 9.78 -2.58
CA TYR A 32 -0.26 8.44 -2.10
C TYR A 32 0.62 7.35 -2.72
N ASN A 33 0.91 7.43 -4.03
CA ASN A 33 1.80 6.50 -4.69
C ASN A 33 3.22 6.54 -4.13
N LYS A 34 3.76 7.75 -3.87
CA LYS A 34 5.07 7.91 -3.22
C LYS A 34 5.09 7.23 -1.85
N TYR A 35 4.02 7.37 -1.07
CA TYR A 35 3.87 6.68 0.21
C TYR A 35 3.88 5.15 0.07
N ALA A 36 3.13 4.62 -0.90
CA ALA A 36 3.08 3.18 -1.18
C ALA A 36 4.46 2.60 -1.56
N LYS A 37 5.23 3.36 -2.36
CA LYS A 37 6.58 2.99 -2.83
C LYS A 37 7.61 2.84 -1.71
N GLY A 38 7.40 3.47 -0.55
CA GLY A 38 8.24 3.26 0.65
C GLY A 38 7.83 2.07 1.51
N GLY A 39 6.92 1.22 1.02
CA GLY A 39 6.56 -0.04 1.64
C GLY A 39 7.66 -1.10 1.59
N THR A 40 7.58 -2.06 2.51
CA THR A 40 8.40 -3.27 2.50
C THR A 40 7.48 -4.48 2.61
N ILE A 41 7.67 -5.44 1.71
CA ILE A 41 7.06 -6.76 1.73
C ILE A 41 8.20 -7.72 1.38
N ALA A 42 8.49 -8.67 2.26
CA ALA A 42 9.53 -9.68 2.00
C ALA A 42 9.18 -10.44 0.70
N GLY A 43 10.16 -10.63 -0.19
CA GLY A 43 9.92 -11.28 -1.48
C GLY A 43 9.32 -10.37 -2.57
N ALA A 44 8.99 -9.11 -2.29
CA ALA A 44 8.41 -8.20 -3.26
C ALA A 44 9.12 -6.84 -3.32
N VAL A 45 9.05 -6.22 -4.49
CA VAL A 45 9.51 -4.84 -4.72
C VAL A 45 8.32 -3.92 -4.96
N LEU A 46 8.32 -2.75 -4.33
CA LEU A 46 7.24 -1.77 -4.38
C LEU A 46 7.65 -0.48 -5.09
N THR A 47 8.91 -0.37 -5.55
CA THR A 47 9.51 0.86 -6.09
C THR A 47 8.92 1.34 -7.42
N ALA A 48 8.14 0.53 -8.11
CA ALA A 48 7.35 0.97 -9.27
C ALA A 48 6.12 1.77 -8.84
N GLY A 49 5.51 1.40 -7.71
CA GLY A 49 4.21 1.91 -7.26
C GLY A 49 3.05 1.19 -7.95
N GLY A 50 1.85 1.73 -7.77
CA GLY A 50 0.62 1.23 -8.41
C GLY A 50 0.13 2.13 -9.54
N ASP A 51 -1.01 1.76 -10.13
CA ASP A 51 -1.68 2.56 -11.14
C ASP A 51 -2.33 3.80 -10.50
N VAL A 52 -1.70 4.96 -10.68
CA VAL A 52 -2.16 6.22 -10.09
C VAL A 52 -3.49 6.70 -10.68
N SER A 53 -3.84 6.30 -11.91
CA SER A 53 -5.09 6.71 -12.54
C SER A 53 -6.32 6.21 -11.78
N LEU A 54 -6.17 5.10 -11.04
CA LEU A 54 -7.18 4.59 -10.11
C LEU A 54 -7.45 5.55 -8.95
N LEU A 55 -6.58 6.52 -8.66
CA LEU A 55 -6.68 7.41 -7.50
C LEU A 55 -6.98 8.86 -7.87
N GLU A 56 -6.87 9.23 -9.14
CA GLU A 56 -6.90 10.62 -9.65
C GLU A 56 -8.27 11.31 -9.55
N SER A 57 -9.32 10.63 -9.09
CA SER A 57 -10.65 11.26 -8.89
C SER A 57 -11.21 11.06 -7.49
N ASP A 58 -10.74 10.09 -6.72
CA ASP A 58 -11.45 9.62 -5.51
C ASP A 58 -11.06 10.33 -4.21
N PHE A 59 -10.01 11.16 -4.24
CA PHE A 59 -9.62 11.97 -3.09
C PHE A 59 -10.32 13.35 -3.04
N THR A 60 -11.13 13.68 -4.03
CA THR A 60 -11.80 15.00 -4.17
C THR A 60 -13.32 14.90 -4.31
N THR A 61 -13.90 13.75 -4.00
CA THR A 61 -15.32 13.44 -4.21
C THR A 61 -16.18 13.70 -2.97
N ASP A 62 -17.51 13.60 -3.14
CA ASP A 62 -18.47 13.78 -2.05
C ASP A 62 -18.47 12.64 -1.03
N ASN A 63 -19.15 12.84 0.10
CA ASN A 63 -19.20 11.85 1.19
C ASN A 63 -20.39 10.87 1.04
N THR A 64 -20.79 10.53 -0.18
CA THR A 64 -21.89 9.58 -0.41
C THR A 64 -21.42 8.13 -0.24
N GLU A 65 -22.34 7.23 0.09
CA GLU A 65 -22.04 5.80 0.26
C GLU A 65 -21.47 5.17 -1.03
N ALA A 66 -22.00 5.56 -2.19
CA ALA A 66 -21.50 5.10 -3.48
C ALA A 66 -20.05 5.55 -3.72
N THR A 67 -19.76 6.82 -3.43
CA THR A 67 -18.40 7.36 -3.55
C THR A 67 -17.42 6.68 -2.61
N ILE A 68 -17.77 6.50 -1.33
CA ILE A 68 -16.90 5.83 -0.34
C ILE A 68 -16.60 4.40 -0.79
N THR A 69 -17.60 3.68 -1.28
CA THR A 69 -17.44 2.30 -1.77
C THR A 69 -16.51 2.25 -2.99
N ASN A 70 -16.68 3.19 -3.93
CA ASN A 70 -15.84 3.30 -5.11
C ASN A 70 -14.39 3.67 -4.77
N MET A 71 -14.19 4.62 -3.85
CA MET A 71 -12.87 5.00 -3.34
C MET A 71 -12.16 3.80 -2.69
N ALA A 72 -12.86 3.04 -1.85
CA ALA A 72 -12.31 1.85 -1.22
C ALA A 72 -11.89 0.80 -2.25
N ALA A 73 -12.74 0.52 -3.24
CA ALA A 73 -12.46 -0.45 -4.30
C ALA A 73 -11.21 -0.06 -5.10
N LYS A 74 -11.07 1.22 -5.43
CA LYS A 74 -9.92 1.73 -6.19
C LYS A 74 -8.63 1.77 -5.38
N ILE A 75 -8.69 2.09 -4.08
CA ILE A 75 -7.52 1.96 -3.18
C ILE A 75 -7.06 0.51 -3.11
N CYS A 76 -7.99 -0.43 -2.94
CA CYS A 76 -7.67 -1.85 -2.91
C CYS A 76 -7.09 -2.33 -4.25
N ALA A 77 -7.67 -1.94 -5.39
CA ALA A 77 -7.16 -2.26 -6.72
C ALA A 77 -5.76 -1.66 -6.98
N PHE A 78 -5.53 -0.43 -6.53
CA PHE A 78 -4.21 0.20 -6.55
C PHE A 78 -3.19 -0.66 -5.80
N TRP A 79 -3.51 -1.10 -4.58
CA TRP A 79 -2.62 -1.92 -3.77
C TRP A 79 -2.41 -3.34 -4.31
N ASP A 80 -3.39 -3.93 -5.00
CA ASP A 80 -3.17 -5.19 -5.74
C ASP A 80 -2.14 -5.02 -6.87
N GLY A 81 -2.05 -3.81 -7.44
CA GLY A 81 -1.08 -3.47 -8.47
C GLY A 81 0.32 -3.12 -7.96
N VAL A 82 0.50 -2.82 -6.66
CA VAL A 82 1.75 -2.28 -6.10
C VAL A 82 2.86 -3.32 -5.97
N PRO A 83 2.67 -4.46 -5.27
CA PRO A 83 3.74 -5.45 -5.09
C PRO A 83 4.09 -6.13 -6.41
N LYS A 84 5.39 -6.18 -6.74
CA LYS A 84 5.93 -6.93 -7.88
C LYS A 84 6.97 -7.96 -7.41
N PRO A 85 7.23 -9.02 -8.19
CA PRO A 85 8.31 -9.96 -7.88
C PRO A 85 9.63 -9.24 -7.57
N GLY A 86 10.21 -9.56 -6.42
CA GLY A 86 11.44 -8.95 -5.92
C GLY A 86 12.55 -9.98 -5.72
N VAL A 87 13.39 -9.73 -4.72
CA VAL A 87 14.45 -10.65 -4.31
C VAL A 87 13.85 -11.71 -3.38
N PRO A 88 14.18 -13.01 -3.55
CA PRO A 88 13.76 -14.07 -2.64
C PRO A 88 14.10 -13.78 -1.19
N SER A 89 13.19 -14.12 -0.27
CA SER A 89 13.40 -13.93 1.17
C SER A 89 13.37 -15.23 1.97
N HIS A 90 13.05 -16.38 1.35
CA HIS A 90 12.85 -17.66 2.04
C HIS A 90 13.83 -18.75 1.59
N GLY A 91 14.99 -18.34 1.07
CA GLY A 91 16.03 -19.26 0.59
C GLY A 91 15.82 -19.75 -0.84
N GLY A 92 14.81 -19.23 -1.56
CA GLY A 92 14.66 -19.44 -2.99
C GLY A 92 15.73 -18.72 -3.83
N THR A 93 15.78 -19.09 -5.11
CA THR A 93 16.69 -18.49 -6.11
C THR A 93 16.04 -17.36 -6.89
N VAL A 94 14.72 -17.40 -7.08
CA VAL A 94 13.94 -16.36 -7.78
C VAL A 94 12.51 -16.32 -7.23
N VAL A 95 11.93 -15.12 -7.15
CA VAL A 95 10.49 -14.93 -6.90
C VAL A 95 9.77 -15.00 -8.24
N VAL A 96 8.89 -15.99 -8.41
CA VAL A 96 8.15 -16.20 -9.66
C VAL A 96 6.80 -15.50 -9.68
N SER A 97 6.18 -15.31 -8.51
CA SER A 97 4.91 -14.58 -8.41
C SER A 97 4.72 -13.92 -7.06
N VAL A 98 3.98 -12.81 -7.09
CA VAL A 98 3.49 -12.08 -5.93
C VAL A 98 1.99 -11.88 -6.12
N ALA A 99 1.19 -12.46 -5.25
CA ALA A 99 -0.27 -12.46 -5.34
C ALA A 99 -0.88 -11.83 -4.08
N PRO A 100 -1.11 -10.51 -4.09
CA PRO A 100 -1.82 -9.82 -3.03
C PRO A 100 -3.34 -10.07 -3.06
N THR A 101 -4.00 -9.88 -1.92
CA THR A 101 -5.46 -10.01 -1.77
C THR A 101 -6.11 -8.71 -1.26
N PHE A 102 -5.61 -7.54 -1.65
CA PHE A 102 -6.13 -6.27 -1.15
C PHE A 102 -7.55 -5.99 -1.64
N SER A 103 -7.94 -6.42 -2.85
CA SER A 103 -9.32 -6.37 -3.35
C SER A 103 -10.34 -7.02 -2.40
N LEU A 104 -9.97 -8.06 -1.66
CA LEU A 104 -10.85 -8.69 -0.66
C LEU A 104 -11.13 -7.77 0.54
N MET A 105 -10.32 -6.73 0.75
CA MET A 105 -10.46 -5.80 1.87
C MET A 105 -11.41 -4.64 1.57
N THR A 106 -11.98 -4.55 0.36
CA THR A 106 -12.79 -3.41 -0.10
C THR A 106 -13.88 -3.00 0.90
N VAL A 107 -14.66 -3.96 1.40
CA VAL A 107 -15.75 -3.69 2.38
C VAL A 107 -15.20 -3.14 3.70
N ALA A 108 -14.10 -3.71 4.19
CA ALA A 108 -13.47 -3.27 5.43
C ALA A 108 -12.82 -1.88 5.28
N VAL A 109 -12.22 -1.59 4.12
CA VAL A 109 -11.66 -0.26 3.80
C VAL A 109 -12.78 0.78 3.71
N ALA A 110 -13.90 0.46 3.06
CA ALA A 110 -15.07 1.35 3.01
C ALA A 110 -15.61 1.66 4.41
N ALA A 111 -15.71 0.65 5.28
CA ALA A 111 -16.12 0.83 6.68
C ALA A 111 -15.12 1.71 7.45
N ALA A 112 -13.81 1.52 7.25
CA ALA A 112 -12.77 2.35 7.85
C ALA A 112 -12.87 3.82 7.41
N ILE A 113 -13.04 4.09 6.11
CA ILE A 113 -13.24 5.44 5.57
C ILE A 113 -14.48 6.07 6.20
N LYS A 114 -15.62 5.36 6.19
CA LYS A 114 -16.89 5.84 6.75
C LYS A 114 -16.75 6.20 8.24
N SER A 115 -15.98 5.43 9.01
CA SER A 115 -15.74 5.70 10.43
C SER A 115 -14.96 6.99 10.70
N CYS A 116 -14.20 7.47 9.71
CA CYS A 116 -13.42 8.71 9.81
C CYS A 116 -14.18 9.95 9.34
N ILE A 117 -15.36 9.79 8.74
CA ILE A 117 -16.23 10.91 8.35
C ILE A 117 -17.08 11.28 9.57
N THR A 118 -16.81 12.44 10.16
CA THR A 118 -17.43 12.89 11.41
C THR A 118 -17.68 14.40 11.37
N ASP A 119 -18.74 14.84 12.03
CA ASP A 119 -19.07 16.27 12.20
C ASP A 119 -18.22 16.97 13.27
N LYS A 120 -17.39 16.22 14.00
CA LYS A 120 -16.46 16.75 15.00
C LYS A 120 -15.15 17.17 14.36
N THR A 121 -14.54 18.23 14.90
CA THR A 121 -13.17 18.62 14.56
C THR A 121 -12.21 17.51 14.95
N VAL A 122 -11.45 17.00 13.98
CA VAL A 122 -10.42 15.98 14.17
C VAL A 122 -9.04 16.62 13.97
N GLU A 123 -8.14 16.43 14.94
CA GLU A 123 -6.74 16.82 14.80
C GLU A 123 -6.05 15.88 13.78
N LYS A 124 -5.40 16.46 12.75
CA LYS A 124 -4.74 15.72 11.64
C LYS A 124 -5.69 14.70 10.95
N PRO A 125 -6.72 15.19 10.24
CA PRO A 125 -7.75 14.31 9.65
C PRO A 125 -7.18 13.32 8.63
N TYR A 126 -6.22 13.72 7.79
CA TYR A 126 -5.60 12.82 6.80
C TYR A 126 -4.79 11.70 7.45
N LYS A 127 -4.00 12.01 8.49
CA LYS A 127 -3.29 10.98 9.26
C LYS A 127 -4.25 9.95 9.85
N THR A 128 -5.37 10.41 10.41
CA THR A 128 -6.40 9.54 10.98
C THR A 128 -7.01 8.63 9.92
N LEU A 129 -7.41 9.19 8.78
CA LEU A 129 -7.95 8.45 7.64
C LEU A 129 -6.97 7.38 7.13
N PHE A 130 -5.73 7.77 6.81
CA PHE A 130 -4.75 6.85 6.25
C PHE A 130 -4.32 5.77 7.24
N LYS A 131 -4.27 6.08 8.54
CA LYS A 131 -4.03 5.08 9.57
C LYS A 131 -5.14 4.04 9.62
N ALA A 132 -6.41 4.45 9.53
CA ALA A 132 -7.54 3.53 9.52
C ALA A 132 -7.52 2.60 8.30
N ILE A 133 -7.25 3.15 7.11
CA ILE A 133 -7.10 2.39 5.87
C ILE A 133 -5.90 1.42 5.97
N GLU A 134 -4.73 1.91 6.40
CA GLU A 134 -3.50 1.11 6.54
C GLU A 134 -3.70 -0.07 7.50
N ASN A 135 -4.39 0.14 8.62
CA ASN A 135 -4.69 -0.93 9.58
C ASN A 135 -5.50 -2.07 8.94
N VAL A 136 -6.45 -1.75 8.06
CA VAL A 136 -7.21 -2.76 7.31
C VAL A 136 -6.32 -3.43 6.26
N LEU A 137 -5.60 -2.65 5.45
CA LEU A 137 -4.75 -3.20 4.38
C LEU A 137 -3.66 -4.14 4.91
N LYS A 138 -3.13 -3.89 6.11
CA LYS A 138 -2.16 -4.78 6.78
C LYS A 138 -2.71 -6.17 7.12
N THR A 139 -4.01 -6.36 7.09
CA THR A 139 -4.65 -7.68 7.29
C THR A 139 -4.77 -8.47 5.99
N ALA A 140 -4.54 -7.85 4.83
CA ALA A 140 -4.50 -8.55 3.55
C ALA A 140 -3.31 -9.50 3.49
N THR A 141 -3.48 -10.61 2.78
CA THR A 141 -2.40 -11.57 2.55
C THR A 141 -1.68 -11.23 1.26
N VAL A 142 -0.35 -11.36 1.27
CA VAL A 142 0.47 -11.29 0.06
C VAL A 142 1.22 -12.61 -0.06
N THR A 143 0.81 -13.42 -1.03
CA THR A 143 1.43 -14.72 -1.27
C THR A 143 2.64 -14.53 -2.17
N ILE A 144 3.80 -15.02 -1.72
CA ILE A 144 5.04 -15.02 -2.49
C ILE A 144 5.35 -16.45 -2.91
N THR A 145 5.63 -16.65 -4.19
CA THR A 145 6.11 -17.94 -4.70
C THR A 145 7.55 -17.80 -5.13
N GLU A 146 8.41 -18.64 -4.57
CA GLU A 146 9.84 -18.71 -4.89
C GLU A 146 10.18 -20.06 -5.51
N THR A 147 11.11 -20.06 -6.46
CA THR A 147 11.75 -21.30 -6.93
C THR A 147 12.82 -21.71 -5.93
N MET A 148 12.74 -22.93 -5.42
CA MET A 148 13.76 -23.46 -4.52
C MET A 148 15.03 -23.86 -5.29
N PRO A 149 16.22 -23.81 -4.66
CA PRO A 149 17.43 -24.35 -5.26
C PRO A 149 17.23 -25.83 -5.60
N THR A 150 17.50 -26.21 -6.86
CA THR A 150 17.41 -27.60 -7.31
C THR A 150 18.68 -28.40 -7.02
N THR A 151 19.75 -27.72 -6.62
CA THR A 151 21.02 -28.33 -6.23
C THR A 151 21.19 -28.19 -4.72
N PRO A 152 21.33 -29.30 -3.96
CA PRO A 152 21.68 -29.23 -2.55
C PRO A 152 22.96 -28.41 -2.36
N PRO A 153 23.08 -27.60 -1.29
CA PRO A 153 24.37 -27.01 -0.96
C PRO A 153 25.39 -28.15 -0.83
N SER A 154 26.56 -27.98 -1.47
CA SER A 154 27.62 -28.97 -1.35
C SER A 154 27.93 -29.18 0.13
N PRO A 155 28.02 -30.42 0.63
CA PRO A 155 28.42 -30.67 2.01
C PRO A 155 29.73 -29.93 2.28
N GLY A 156 29.71 -29.00 3.24
CA GLY A 156 30.96 -28.44 3.75
C GLY A 156 31.76 -29.56 4.38
N THR A 157 33.06 -29.64 4.09
CA THR A 157 33.96 -30.47 4.89
C THR A 157 33.97 -29.90 6.30
N PHE A 158 33.31 -30.57 7.23
CA PHE A 158 33.49 -30.34 8.66
C PHE A 158 34.80 -31.01 9.08
N PRO A 159 35.86 -30.28 9.45
CA PRO A 159 36.86 -30.86 10.32
C PRO A 159 36.27 -30.81 11.75
N GLU A 160 35.46 -31.80 12.12
CA GLU A 160 35.31 -32.09 13.55
C GLU A 160 36.62 -32.74 14.01
N THR A 161 37.61 -31.93 14.37
CA THR A 161 38.64 -32.40 15.30
C THR A 161 38.05 -32.36 16.69
N LEU A 162 37.72 -33.54 17.22
CA LEU A 162 37.59 -33.73 18.66
C LEU A 162 38.93 -33.34 19.31
N SER A 163 38.92 -32.30 20.13
CA SER A 163 40.00 -31.97 21.06
C SER A 163 39.43 -31.73 22.45
#